data_AF-A0A9P1BXF3-F1
#
_entry.id   AF-A0A9P1BXF3-F1
#
_cell.length_a   1.000
_cell.length_b   1.000
_cell.length_c   1.000
_cell.angle_alpha   90.00
_cell.angle_beta   90.00
_cell.angle_gamma   90.00
#
_symmetry.space_group_name_H-M   'P 1'
#
loop_
_entity.id
_entity.type
_entity.pdbx_description
1 polymer ?
#
loop_
_entity_poly.entity_id
_entity_poly.type
_entity_poly.pdbx_seq_one_letter_code
_entity_poly.pdbx_strand_id
1 'polypeptide(L)'
;MDDLESFRARYPFDDDAYNYIVNSSLEVQQEVLRDFKPKQEGEEDYSALVMGFTKRRRQLDKERRMHGGYAPPNQMMPDHGNGSIHDELQAFLDRYPVDEEAQRFLNTCPPHVQRIIFQTFKPKREGEADYSALLISFAKRIRQSQPKAAPFMDFAAPYEHIVPPRDLRPAGGGSGYGRVQGVNYEAFRARYPFDDAAHNYLQKLPPDVRIHVLQNFKPPQEGESDYSALVISYCKKTREAMHPPMHQPMHHPMHQPMQPMHQVPQGYQGRPSLPQRAPWSQPDPAPVAPRGLMGASDSNANIYALEGFRQRYPMDDRAFDFLKCAPAFVQQQVLEHFNPQRKDEADYSALIISFAKKCREREQANFAAKRPRMF
;
A
#
# COMPACT_ATOMS: atom_id res chain seq x y z
N MET A 1 -11.63 2.80 37.55
CA MET A 1 -11.68 1.33 37.51
C MET A 1 -13.06 0.89 37.07
N ASP A 2 -14.12 1.48 37.63
CA ASP A 2 -15.52 1.21 37.30
C ASP A 2 -15.87 1.30 35.79
N ASP A 3 -15.23 2.22 35.05
CA ASP A 3 -15.42 2.35 33.60
C ASP A 3 -14.92 1.12 32.82
N LEU A 4 -13.84 0.48 33.29
CA LEU A 4 -13.24 -0.71 32.68
C LEU A 4 -14.07 -1.95 32.95
N GLU A 5 -14.63 -2.08 34.15
CA GLU A 5 -15.57 -3.16 34.49
C GLU A 5 -16.88 -3.02 33.71
N SER A 6 -17.40 -1.78 33.60
CA SER A 6 -18.57 -1.48 32.78
C SER A 6 -18.31 -1.78 31.29
N PHE A 7 -17.11 -1.46 30.81
CA PHE A 7 -16.69 -1.77 29.45
C PHE A 7 -16.58 -3.29 29.21
N ARG A 8 -16.04 -4.04 30.17
CA ARG A 8 -15.94 -5.51 30.12
C ARG A 8 -17.31 -6.20 30.19
N ALA A 9 -18.25 -5.63 30.95
CA ALA A 9 -19.64 -6.11 30.97
C ALA A 9 -20.35 -5.89 29.63
N ARG A 10 -20.05 -4.77 28.95
CA ARG A 10 -20.61 -4.46 27.63
C ARG A 10 -19.96 -5.27 26.50
N TYR A 11 -18.66 -5.49 26.57
CA TYR A 11 -17.89 -6.25 25.60
C TYR A 11 -17.13 -7.34 26.35
N PRO A 12 -17.66 -8.57 26.44
CA PRO A 12 -16.97 -9.66 27.12
C PRO A 12 -15.61 -9.97 26.47
N PHE A 13 -14.54 -9.86 27.24
CA PHE A 13 -13.18 -10.26 26.87
C PHE A 13 -12.45 -10.91 28.05
N ASP A 14 -11.40 -11.66 27.72
CA ASP A 14 -10.58 -12.42 28.66
C ASP A 14 -9.73 -11.56 29.60
N ASP A 15 -9.14 -12.19 30.61
CA ASP A 15 -8.28 -11.50 31.57
C ASP A 15 -6.98 -10.98 30.93
N ASP A 16 -6.51 -11.60 29.85
CA ASP A 16 -5.31 -11.16 29.14
C ASP A 16 -5.52 -9.82 28.45
N ALA A 17 -6.65 -9.64 27.75
CA ALA A 17 -7.06 -8.37 27.16
C ALA A 17 -7.29 -7.31 28.25
N TYR A 18 -7.92 -7.67 29.37
CA TYR A 18 -8.09 -6.77 30.53
C TYR A 18 -6.75 -6.27 31.06
N ASN A 19 -5.85 -7.20 31.37
CA ASN A 19 -4.50 -6.89 31.86
C ASN A 19 -3.72 -6.07 30.83
N TYR A 20 -3.93 -6.29 29.53
CA TYR A 20 -3.27 -5.53 28.49
C TYR A 20 -3.71 -4.05 28.45
N ILE A 21 -5.00 -3.77 28.69
CA ILE A 21 -5.52 -2.39 28.76
C ILE A 21 -5.04 -1.73 30.06
N VAL A 22 -5.15 -2.40 31.20
CA VAL A 22 -4.72 -1.87 32.51
C VAL A 22 -3.23 -1.53 32.52
N ASN A 23 -2.40 -2.32 31.85
CA ASN A 23 -0.96 -2.07 31.70
C ASN A 23 -0.61 -1.06 30.57
N SER A 24 -1.60 -0.47 29.90
CA SER A 24 -1.39 0.59 28.91
C SER A 24 -1.39 1.97 29.57
N SER A 25 -0.89 3.01 28.88
CA SER A 25 -0.93 4.39 29.39
C SER A 25 -2.37 4.87 29.60
N LEU A 26 -2.59 5.79 30.54
CA LEU A 26 -3.93 6.32 30.85
C LEU A 26 -4.62 6.92 29.62
N GLU A 27 -3.84 7.60 28.77
CA GLU A 27 -4.31 8.15 27.48
C GLU A 27 -4.85 7.06 26.56
N VAL A 28 -4.13 5.93 26.46
CA VAL A 28 -4.59 4.77 25.67
C VAL A 28 -5.83 4.14 26.28
N GLN A 29 -5.88 3.98 27.60
CA GLN A 29 -7.06 3.43 28.28
C GLN A 29 -8.31 4.26 27.98
N GLN A 30 -8.20 5.59 28.10
CA GLN A 30 -9.30 6.52 27.80
C GLN A 30 -9.72 6.47 26.32
N GLU A 31 -8.76 6.42 25.39
CA GLU A 31 -9.06 6.27 23.97
C GLU A 31 -9.75 4.93 23.65
N VAL A 32 -9.39 3.84 24.34
CA VAL A 32 -10.08 2.54 24.22
C VAL A 32 -11.52 2.63 24.72
N LEU A 33 -11.73 3.15 25.93
CA LEU A 33 -13.06 3.27 26.53
C LEU A 33 -13.99 4.18 25.71
N ARG A 34 -13.44 5.24 25.09
CA ARG A 34 -14.21 6.24 24.32
C ARG A 34 -14.47 5.83 22.87
N ASP A 35 -13.44 5.30 22.19
CA ASP A 35 -13.46 5.19 20.72
C ASP A 35 -13.67 3.76 20.23
N PHE A 36 -13.62 2.75 21.11
CA PHE A 36 -13.84 1.36 20.69
C PHE A 36 -15.30 1.12 20.30
N LYS A 37 -15.51 0.80 19.01
CA LYS A 37 -16.80 0.42 18.43
C LYS A 37 -16.59 -0.78 17.51
N PRO A 38 -16.95 -2.00 17.93
CA PRO A 38 -16.81 -3.17 17.08
C PRO A 38 -17.74 -3.06 15.87
N LYS A 39 -17.39 -3.74 14.77
CA LYS A 39 -18.21 -3.70 13.54
C LYS A 39 -19.55 -4.41 13.70
N GLN A 40 -19.60 -5.41 14.57
CA GLN A 40 -20.79 -6.16 14.93
C GLN A 40 -20.87 -6.25 16.46
N GLU A 41 -22.00 -5.84 17.02
CA GLU A 41 -22.30 -6.01 18.45
C GLU A 41 -22.98 -7.38 18.67
N GLY A 42 -22.67 -8.07 19.76
CA GLY A 42 -23.18 -9.41 20.09
C GLY A 42 -22.24 -10.58 19.77
N GLU A 43 -20.95 -10.33 19.50
CA GLU A 43 -19.94 -11.40 19.40
C GLU A 43 -19.59 -11.94 20.80
N GLU A 44 -19.34 -13.24 20.92
CA GLU A 44 -19.07 -13.88 22.23
C GLU A 44 -17.65 -13.60 22.76
N ASP A 45 -16.71 -13.24 21.87
CA ASP A 45 -15.31 -12.99 22.24
C ASP A 45 -14.77 -11.71 21.60
N TYR A 46 -14.71 -10.64 22.38
CA TYR A 46 -14.14 -9.36 21.95
C TYR A 46 -12.62 -9.27 22.19
N SER A 47 -11.97 -10.30 22.76
CA SER A 47 -10.59 -10.22 23.24
C SER A 47 -9.62 -9.83 22.13
N ALA A 48 -9.70 -10.49 20.97
CA ALA A 48 -8.85 -10.17 19.82
C ALA A 48 -9.10 -8.75 19.26
N LEU A 49 -10.35 -8.30 19.23
CA LEU A 49 -10.73 -6.98 18.71
C LEU A 49 -10.23 -5.86 19.64
N VAL A 50 -10.45 -6.02 20.94
CA VAL A 50 -10.03 -5.07 21.97
C VAL A 50 -8.50 -5.00 22.05
N MET A 51 -7.81 -6.15 22.02
CA MET A 51 -6.34 -6.19 21.96
C MET A 51 -5.80 -5.52 20.69
N GLY A 52 -6.40 -5.82 19.53
CA GLY A 52 -6.00 -5.23 18.26
C GLY A 52 -6.15 -3.71 18.25
N PHE A 53 -7.26 -3.20 18.79
CA PHE A 53 -7.49 -1.76 18.93
C PHE A 53 -6.52 -1.11 19.91
N THR A 54 -6.34 -1.71 21.10
CA THR A 54 -5.43 -1.23 22.14
C THR A 54 -3.99 -1.18 21.63
N LYS A 55 -3.53 -2.22 20.92
CA LYS A 55 -2.20 -2.26 20.32
C LYS A 55 -1.99 -1.13 19.31
N ARG A 56 -2.98 -0.84 18.47
CA ARG A 56 -2.94 0.28 17.52
C ARG A 56 -2.82 1.62 18.25
N ARG A 57 -3.58 1.81 19.33
CA ARG A 57 -3.55 3.02 20.15
C ARG A 57 -2.21 3.20 20.87
N ARG A 58 -1.63 2.14 21.42
CA ARG A 58 -0.25 2.16 21.98
C ARG A 58 0.80 2.54 20.95
N GLN A 59 0.67 2.05 19.71
CA GLN A 59 1.61 2.40 18.64
C GLN A 59 1.53 3.89 18.29
N LEU A 60 0.32 4.43 18.15
CA LEU A 60 0.12 5.86 17.94
C LEU A 60 0.64 6.69 19.12
N ASP A 61 0.41 6.23 20.35
CA ASP A 61 0.92 6.89 21.56
C ASP A 61 2.46 6.91 21.59
N LYS A 62 3.09 5.79 21.23
CA LYS A 62 4.53 5.69 21.08
C LYS A 62 5.06 6.61 19.99
N GLU A 63 4.38 6.70 18.85
CA GLU A 63 4.73 7.61 17.76
C GLU A 63 4.63 9.07 18.19
N ARG A 64 3.58 9.45 18.93
CA ARG A 64 3.42 10.77 19.55
C ARG A 64 4.59 11.11 20.47
N ARG A 65 4.97 10.17 21.35
CA ARG A 65 6.10 10.34 22.28
C ARG A 65 7.46 10.42 21.58
N MET A 66 7.65 9.64 20.52
CA MET A 66 8.91 9.60 19.75
C MET A 66 9.07 10.82 18.82
N HIS A 67 7.98 11.36 18.27
CA HIS A 67 8.01 12.48 17.32
C HIS A 67 7.69 13.85 17.96
N GLY A 68 7.43 13.93 19.26
CA GLY A 68 7.08 15.20 19.88
C GLY A 68 7.18 15.18 21.40
N GLY A 69 8.31 15.67 21.91
CA GLY A 69 8.40 16.32 23.24
C GLY A 69 7.61 17.63 23.34
N TYR A 70 6.75 17.93 22.35
CA TYR A 70 5.69 18.92 22.46
C TYR A 70 4.39 18.19 22.77
N ALA A 71 4.22 17.86 24.05
CA ALA A 71 2.88 17.64 24.56
C ALA A 71 2.05 18.89 24.24
N PRO A 72 0.84 18.78 23.65
CA PRO A 72 -0.08 19.90 23.71
C PRO A 72 -0.38 20.11 25.20
N PRO A 73 -0.10 21.29 25.78
CA PRO A 73 -0.61 21.59 27.10
C PRO A 73 -2.12 21.55 26.98
N ASN A 74 -2.70 20.58 27.68
CA ASN A 74 -4.02 20.58 28.24
C ASN A 74 -4.80 21.89 27.99
N GLN A 75 -5.66 21.87 26.98
CA GLN A 75 -7.11 21.95 27.16
C GLN A 75 -7.60 22.60 28.46
N MET A 76 -7.16 23.83 28.74
CA MET A 76 -8.11 24.88 29.02
C MET A 76 -8.51 25.42 27.65
N MET A 77 -9.76 25.17 27.25
CA MET A 77 -10.37 25.96 26.19
C MET A 77 -10.56 27.37 26.79
N PRO A 78 -9.75 28.40 26.44
CA PRO A 78 -10.38 29.69 26.34
C PRO A 78 -11.40 29.52 25.23
N ASP A 79 -12.65 29.74 25.56
CA ASP A 79 -13.67 30.19 24.61
C ASP A 79 -12.98 30.91 23.45
N HIS A 80 -12.84 30.25 22.30
CA HIS A 80 -12.31 30.85 21.09
C HIS A 80 -13.41 31.76 20.57
N GLY A 81 -13.60 32.85 21.30
CA GLY A 81 -14.49 33.93 20.98
C GLY A 81 -14.06 34.48 19.64
N ASN A 82 -14.84 34.15 18.61
CA ASN A 82 -15.01 34.95 17.41
C ASN A 82 -13.70 35.48 16.77
N GLY A 83 -12.61 34.70 16.86
CA GLY A 83 -11.34 35.05 16.21
C GLY A 83 -11.60 35.21 14.73
N SER A 84 -11.27 36.38 14.19
CA SER A 84 -11.44 36.61 12.76
C SER A 84 -10.54 35.60 12.04
N ILE A 85 -10.97 35.10 10.89
CA ILE A 85 -10.11 34.29 10.00
C ILE A 85 -8.80 35.03 9.71
N HIS A 86 -8.82 36.35 9.79
CA HIS A 86 -7.64 37.18 9.65
C HIS A 86 -6.59 36.95 10.75
N ASP A 87 -7.02 36.74 12.00
CA ASP A 87 -6.12 36.48 13.14
C ASP A 87 -5.49 35.09 13.01
N GLU A 88 -6.28 34.09 12.61
CA GLU A 88 -5.79 32.75 12.30
C GLU A 88 -4.77 32.77 11.15
N LEU A 89 -5.06 33.54 10.10
CA LEU A 89 -4.15 33.71 8.97
C LEU A 89 -2.84 34.38 9.41
N GLN A 90 -2.90 35.42 10.22
CA GLN A 90 -1.68 36.11 10.67
C GLN A 90 -0.81 35.19 11.53
N ALA A 91 -1.40 34.49 12.49
CA ALA A 91 -0.68 33.51 13.32
C ALA A 91 -0.07 32.37 12.48
N PHE A 92 -0.76 31.98 11.40
CA PHE A 92 -0.25 30.98 10.46
C PHE A 92 0.96 31.50 9.67
N LEU A 93 0.93 32.74 9.18
CA LEU A 93 2.02 33.36 8.42
C LEU A 93 3.25 33.64 9.31
N ASP A 94 3.04 33.98 10.58
CA ASP A 94 4.13 34.15 11.55
C ASP A 94 4.87 32.82 11.80
N ARG A 95 4.15 31.70 11.74
CA ARG A 95 4.71 30.35 11.91
C ARG A 95 5.37 29.81 10.64
N TYR A 96 4.80 30.12 9.49
CA TYR A 96 5.26 29.65 8.18
C TYR A 96 5.48 30.85 7.26
N PRO A 97 6.70 31.43 7.26
CA PRO A 97 7.04 32.55 6.39
C PRO A 97 6.82 32.20 4.92
N VAL A 98 6.06 33.04 4.23
CA VAL A 98 5.79 32.93 2.80
C VAL A 98 5.88 34.29 2.14
N ASP A 99 6.04 34.29 0.83
CA ASP A 99 6.03 35.49 0.02
C ASP A 99 4.62 36.11 -0.11
N GLU A 100 4.60 37.33 -0.63
CA GLU A 100 3.36 38.08 -0.82
C GLU A 100 2.41 37.39 -1.83
N GLU A 101 2.95 36.64 -2.79
CA GLU A 101 2.14 35.93 -3.79
C GLU A 101 1.35 34.79 -3.15
N ALA A 102 1.99 33.96 -2.33
CA ALA A 102 1.35 32.90 -1.57
C ALA A 102 0.32 33.47 -0.58
N GLN A 103 0.63 34.57 0.10
CA GLN A 103 -0.32 35.24 0.99
C GLN A 103 -1.56 35.74 0.24
N ARG A 104 -1.38 36.41 -0.91
CA ARG A 104 -2.49 36.81 -1.79
C ARG A 104 -3.30 35.59 -2.24
N PHE A 105 -2.64 34.49 -2.60
CA PHE A 105 -3.32 33.26 -2.99
C PHE A 105 -4.19 32.68 -1.85
N LEU A 106 -3.69 32.63 -0.62
CA LEU A 106 -4.46 32.18 0.54
C LEU A 106 -5.68 33.07 0.80
N ASN A 107 -5.52 34.39 0.72
CA ASN A 107 -6.62 35.34 0.89
C ASN A 107 -7.74 35.16 -0.15
N THR A 108 -7.40 34.73 -1.37
CA THR A 108 -8.42 34.42 -2.40
C THR A 108 -9.11 33.06 -2.21
N CYS A 109 -8.61 32.20 -1.31
CA CYS A 109 -9.25 30.92 -1.04
C CYS A 109 -10.53 31.11 -0.21
N PRO A 110 -11.58 30.29 -0.41
CA PRO A 110 -12.78 30.36 0.42
C PRO A 110 -12.46 30.18 1.92
N PRO A 111 -13.21 30.82 2.83
CA PRO A 111 -13.01 30.72 4.29
C PRO A 111 -12.82 29.29 4.83
N HIS A 112 -13.61 28.34 4.37
CA HIS A 112 -13.51 26.94 4.80
C HIS A 112 -12.22 26.27 4.32
N VAL A 113 -11.74 26.60 3.11
CA VAL A 113 -10.46 26.10 2.58
C VAL A 113 -9.29 26.62 3.40
N GLN A 114 -9.32 27.92 3.73
CA GLN A 114 -8.29 28.54 4.57
C GLN A 114 -8.17 27.82 5.92
N ARG A 115 -9.29 27.58 6.61
CA ARG A 115 -9.28 26.83 7.89
C ARG A 115 -8.70 25.43 7.77
N ILE A 116 -9.04 24.69 6.71
CA ILE A 116 -8.46 23.36 6.47
C ILE A 116 -6.95 23.48 6.28
N ILE A 117 -6.48 24.47 5.53
CA ILE A 117 -5.04 24.72 5.34
C ILE A 117 -4.38 24.97 6.70
N PHE A 118 -4.91 25.87 7.51
CA PHE A 118 -4.32 26.24 8.81
C PHE A 118 -4.24 25.05 9.77
N GLN A 119 -5.20 24.12 9.73
CA GLN A 119 -5.24 22.96 10.61
C GLN A 119 -4.40 21.78 10.11
N THR A 120 -4.29 21.58 8.80
CA THR A 120 -3.76 20.35 8.22
C THR A 120 -2.40 20.52 7.56
N PHE A 121 -1.98 21.76 7.26
CA PHE A 121 -0.68 22.01 6.68
C PHE A 121 0.43 21.70 7.68
N LYS A 122 1.24 20.69 7.35
CA LYS A 122 2.41 20.29 8.13
C LYS A 122 3.57 20.01 7.16
N PRO A 123 4.51 20.96 6.98
CA PRO A 123 5.63 20.75 6.08
C PRO A 123 6.52 19.61 6.58
N LYS A 124 7.21 18.93 5.66
CA LYS A 124 8.07 17.77 6.00
C LYS A 124 9.27 18.18 6.87
N ARG A 125 9.66 19.44 6.80
CA ARG A 125 10.73 20.06 7.59
C ARG A 125 10.22 21.43 8.03
N GLU A 126 10.32 21.71 9.33
CA GLU A 126 10.07 23.03 9.88
C GLU A 126 11.39 23.81 9.96
N GLY A 127 11.33 25.14 9.99
CA GLY A 127 12.48 26.05 9.94
C GLY A 127 13.02 26.41 8.53
N GLU A 128 12.33 26.04 7.45
CA GLU A 128 12.66 26.55 6.11
C GLU A 128 12.34 28.05 6.01
N ALA A 129 13.13 28.79 5.21
CA ALA A 129 12.99 30.24 5.07
C ALA A 129 11.80 30.66 4.18
N ASP A 130 11.31 29.74 3.34
CA ASP A 130 10.25 30.01 2.38
C ASP A 130 9.36 28.76 2.18
N TYR A 131 8.08 28.86 2.58
CA TYR A 131 7.09 27.80 2.40
C TYR A 131 6.15 28.03 1.21
N SER A 132 6.36 29.07 0.41
CA SER A 132 5.39 29.60 -0.56
C SER A 132 4.94 28.54 -1.57
N ALA A 133 5.90 27.88 -2.22
CA ALA A 133 5.61 26.86 -3.23
C ALA A 133 4.89 25.64 -2.65
N LEU A 134 5.27 25.21 -1.43
CA LEU A 134 4.68 24.06 -0.75
C LEU A 134 3.24 24.36 -0.33
N LEU A 135 3.02 25.54 0.24
CA LEU A 135 1.72 26.01 0.70
C LEU A 135 0.74 26.21 -0.46
N ILE A 136 1.16 26.86 -1.54
CA ILE A 136 0.33 27.03 -2.75
C ILE A 136 -0.06 25.66 -3.33
N SER A 137 0.90 24.73 -3.43
CA SER A 137 0.65 23.38 -3.95
C SER A 137 -0.35 22.62 -3.09
N PHE A 138 -0.25 22.75 -1.76
CA PHE A 138 -1.17 22.14 -0.81
C PHE A 138 -2.57 22.75 -0.88
N ALA A 139 -2.66 24.08 -0.90
CA ALA A 139 -3.91 24.81 -1.02
C ALA A 139 -4.65 24.49 -2.34
N LYS A 140 -3.91 24.40 -3.47
CA LYS A 140 -4.46 23.94 -4.76
C LYS A 140 -5.04 22.53 -4.66
N ARG A 141 -4.36 21.61 -3.97
CA ARG A 141 -4.85 20.24 -3.75
C ARG A 141 -6.15 20.21 -2.95
N ILE A 142 -6.23 20.96 -1.84
CA ILE A 142 -7.46 21.05 -1.05
C ILE A 142 -8.60 21.58 -1.93
N ARG A 143 -8.38 22.67 -2.68
CA ARG A 143 -9.39 23.24 -3.58
C ARG A 143 -9.86 22.27 -4.66
N GLN A 144 -8.97 21.46 -5.22
CA GLN A 144 -9.32 20.45 -6.22
C GLN A 144 -10.05 19.25 -5.64
N SER A 145 -9.75 18.89 -4.39
CA SER A 145 -10.39 17.77 -3.69
C SER A 145 -11.80 18.10 -3.19
N GLN A 146 -12.13 19.38 -3.02
CA GLN A 146 -13.49 19.77 -2.69
C GLN A 146 -14.40 19.39 -3.86
N PRO A 147 -15.46 18.60 -3.63
CA PRO A 147 -16.45 18.35 -4.66
C PRO A 147 -16.91 19.73 -5.13
N LYS A 148 -16.76 20.03 -6.43
CA LYS A 148 -17.36 21.23 -7.01
C LYS A 148 -18.84 21.14 -6.67
N ALA A 149 -19.25 21.87 -5.62
CA ALA A 149 -20.64 21.96 -5.24
C ALA A 149 -21.34 22.33 -6.53
N ALA A 150 -22.21 21.43 -7.02
CA ALA A 150 -22.98 21.68 -8.21
C ALA A 150 -23.57 23.09 -8.03
N PRO A 151 -23.45 23.98 -9.03
CA PRO A 151 -23.92 25.35 -8.89
C PRO A 151 -25.33 25.25 -8.32
N PHE A 152 -25.45 25.70 -7.07
CA PHE A 152 -26.70 25.69 -6.33
C PHE A 152 -27.60 26.57 -7.19
N MET A 153 -28.46 25.93 -7.99
CA MET A 153 -29.39 26.65 -8.83
C MET A 153 -30.27 27.42 -7.88
N ASP A 154 -30.05 28.73 -7.90
CA ASP A 154 -30.80 29.74 -7.18
C ASP A 154 -32.23 29.69 -7.71
N PHE A 155 -33.03 28.76 -7.19
CA PHE A 155 -34.46 28.64 -7.47
C PHE A 155 -35.20 29.69 -6.63
N ALA A 156 -34.90 30.95 -6.91
CA ALA A 156 -35.75 32.09 -6.59
C ALA A 156 -36.54 32.46 -7.84
N ALA A 157 -37.48 31.61 -8.23
CA ALA A 157 -38.53 31.96 -9.18
C ALA A 157 -39.88 31.43 -8.65
N PRO A 158 -40.91 32.28 -8.52
CA PRO A 158 -42.19 31.89 -7.96
C PRO A 158 -42.91 30.91 -8.89
N TYR A 159 -43.48 29.85 -8.28
CA TYR A 159 -44.33 28.86 -8.94
C TYR A 159 -45.56 29.55 -9.55
N GLU A 160 -45.58 29.72 -10.88
CA GLU A 160 -46.83 29.79 -11.63
C GLU A 160 -47.14 28.43 -12.26
N HIS A 161 -48.40 28.10 -12.12
CA HIS A 161 -49.03 26.81 -12.29
C HIS A 161 -49.37 26.59 -13.77
N ILE A 162 -48.56 25.84 -14.53
CA ILE A 162 -48.94 25.42 -15.90
C ILE A 162 -48.57 23.94 -16.11
N VAL A 163 -49.61 23.15 -16.38
CA VAL A 163 -49.57 21.79 -16.94
C VAL A 163 -50.03 21.89 -18.40
N PRO A 164 -49.81 20.88 -19.27
CA PRO A 164 -48.61 20.46 -20.00
C PRO A 164 -48.72 20.81 -21.52
N PRO A 165 -47.83 20.31 -22.40
CA PRO A 165 -48.28 19.19 -23.23
C PRO A 165 -47.24 18.08 -23.43
N ARG A 166 -47.75 16.85 -23.37
CA ARG A 166 -47.16 15.67 -24.01
C ARG A 166 -47.22 15.89 -25.52
N ASP A 167 -46.11 15.69 -26.23
CA ASP A 167 -46.04 14.91 -27.47
C ASP A 167 -44.65 14.93 -28.11
N LEU A 168 -44.40 13.89 -28.91
CA LEU A 168 -43.34 13.72 -29.92
C LEU A 168 -41.97 13.20 -29.46
N ARG A 169 -42.01 11.89 -29.22
CA ARG A 169 -40.91 10.93 -29.39
C ARG A 169 -40.51 10.89 -30.88
N PRO A 170 -39.25 11.17 -31.28
CA PRO A 170 -38.78 10.78 -32.61
C PRO A 170 -38.25 9.34 -32.56
N ALA A 171 -38.85 8.50 -33.39
CA ALA A 171 -38.27 7.22 -33.80
C ALA A 171 -37.05 7.51 -34.69
N GLY A 172 -35.85 7.29 -34.15
CA GLY A 172 -34.59 7.37 -34.89
C GLY A 172 -33.77 6.12 -34.61
N GLY A 173 -33.95 5.10 -35.45
CA GLY A 173 -33.12 3.90 -35.47
C GLY A 173 -31.70 4.23 -35.90
N GLY A 174 -30.75 4.01 -35.01
CA GLY A 174 -29.32 4.06 -35.32
C GLY A 174 -28.59 3.11 -34.38
N SER A 175 -28.00 2.05 -34.95
CA SER A 175 -27.17 1.02 -34.30
C SER A 175 -26.51 1.45 -32.98
N GLY A 176 -27.13 1.07 -31.87
CA GLY A 176 -26.77 1.45 -30.51
C GLY A 176 -25.71 0.59 -29.84
N TYR A 177 -24.63 0.21 -30.54
CA TYR A 177 -23.50 -0.51 -29.93
C TYR A 177 -22.27 0.37 -29.60
N GLY A 178 -22.34 1.69 -29.81
CA GLY A 178 -21.16 2.57 -29.71
C GLY A 178 -21.11 3.57 -28.56
N ARG A 179 -22.14 3.66 -27.69
CA ARG A 179 -22.24 4.73 -26.69
C ARG A 179 -22.61 4.22 -25.29
N VAL A 180 -22.00 3.12 -24.86
CA VAL A 180 -21.96 2.81 -23.42
C VAL A 180 -21.06 3.87 -22.79
N GLN A 181 -21.66 4.70 -21.93
CA GLN A 181 -21.07 5.80 -21.19
C GLN A 181 -19.61 5.53 -20.83
N GLY A 182 -18.71 6.21 -21.55
CA GLY A 182 -17.28 6.12 -21.30
C GLY A 182 -17.00 6.62 -19.90
N VAL A 183 -16.79 5.69 -18.97
CA VAL A 183 -15.99 5.98 -17.78
C VAL A 183 -14.71 6.62 -18.29
N ASN A 184 -14.56 7.91 -18.02
CA ASN A 184 -13.51 8.70 -18.62
C ASN A 184 -12.17 8.21 -18.05
N TYR A 185 -11.46 7.43 -18.85
CA TYR A 185 -10.16 6.85 -18.51
C TYR A 185 -9.18 7.93 -18.06
N GLU A 186 -9.20 9.11 -18.69
CA GLU A 186 -8.35 10.23 -18.30
C GLU A 186 -8.75 10.79 -16.93
N ALA A 187 -10.04 10.90 -16.65
CA ALA A 187 -10.50 11.32 -15.32
C ALA A 187 -10.08 10.33 -14.23
N PHE A 188 -10.08 9.03 -14.54
CA PHE A 188 -9.60 8.00 -13.63
C PHE A 188 -8.08 8.16 -13.35
N ARG A 189 -7.26 8.35 -14.40
CA ARG A 189 -5.81 8.56 -14.27
C ARG A 189 -5.45 9.88 -13.57
N ALA A 190 -6.26 10.93 -13.78
CA ALA A 190 -6.08 12.20 -13.09
C ALA A 190 -6.42 12.09 -11.59
N ARG A 191 -7.46 11.32 -11.24
CA ARG A 191 -7.87 11.11 -9.84
C ARG A 191 -6.93 10.17 -9.10
N TYR A 192 -6.43 9.14 -9.78
CA TYR A 192 -5.54 8.13 -9.22
C TYR A 192 -4.28 8.07 -10.07
N PRO A 193 -3.23 8.87 -9.77
CA PRO A 193 -1.98 8.82 -10.51
C PRO A 193 -1.32 7.44 -10.38
N PHE A 194 -1.00 6.82 -11.52
CA PHE A 194 -0.24 5.57 -11.59
C PHE A 194 0.69 5.58 -12.81
N ASP A 195 1.72 4.75 -12.76
CA ASP A 195 2.78 4.64 -13.75
C ASP A 195 2.31 4.00 -15.08
N ASP A 196 3.17 4.04 -16.09
CA ASP A 196 2.85 3.48 -17.40
C ASP A 196 2.75 1.94 -17.37
N ALA A 197 3.36 1.27 -16.39
CA ALA A 197 3.25 -0.18 -16.25
C ALA A 197 1.83 -0.58 -15.83
N ALA A 198 1.25 0.08 -14.82
CA ALA A 198 -0.12 -0.08 -14.41
C ALA A 198 -1.11 0.33 -15.51
N HIS A 199 -0.82 1.41 -16.25
CA HIS A 199 -1.58 1.80 -17.44
C HIS A 199 -1.65 0.67 -18.47
N ASN A 200 -0.48 0.17 -18.89
CA ASN A 200 -0.36 -0.90 -19.87
C ASN A 200 -1.04 -2.20 -19.39
N TYR A 201 -0.99 -2.49 -18.08
CA TYR A 201 -1.68 -3.63 -17.50
C TYR A 201 -3.21 -3.47 -17.62
N LEU A 202 -3.75 -2.32 -17.24
CA LEU A 202 -5.19 -2.02 -17.29
C LEU A 202 -5.74 -2.04 -18.72
N GLN A 203 -4.96 -1.60 -19.72
CA GLN A 203 -5.35 -1.65 -21.13
C GLN A 203 -5.39 -3.08 -21.71
N LYS A 204 -4.62 -4.01 -21.15
CA LYS A 204 -4.59 -5.42 -21.57
C LYS A 204 -5.71 -6.27 -20.97
N LEU A 205 -6.50 -5.73 -20.03
CA LEU A 205 -7.61 -6.47 -19.43
C LEU A 205 -8.79 -6.62 -20.40
N PRO A 206 -9.60 -7.68 -20.24
CA PRO A 206 -10.89 -7.79 -20.91
C PRO A 206 -11.74 -6.52 -20.72
N PRO A 207 -12.50 -6.07 -21.75
CA PRO A 207 -13.22 -4.80 -21.70
C PRO A 207 -14.19 -4.67 -20.51
N ASP A 208 -14.88 -5.75 -20.16
CA ASP A 208 -15.78 -5.87 -19.02
C ASP A 208 -15.06 -5.68 -17.68
N VAL A 209 -13.92 -6.35 -17.49
CA VAL A 209 -13.08 -6.21 -16.29
C VAL A 209 -12.56 -4.77 -16.18
N ARG A 210 -12.09 -4.19 -17.28
CA ARG A 210 -11.59 -2.81 -17.30
C ARG A 210 -12.68 -1.80 -16.93
N ILE A 211 -13.90 -1.94 -17.48
CA ILE A 211 -15.04 -1.09 -17.12
C ILE A 211 -15.35 -1.22 -15.62
N HIS A 212 -15.37 -2.45 -15.11
CA HIS A 212 -15.62 -2.69 -13.69
C HIS A 212 -14.58 -2.02 -12.79
N VAL A 213 -13.29 -2.09 -13.16
CA VAL A 213 -12.21 -1.41 -12.44
C VAL A 213 -12.39 0.10 -12.45
N LEU A 214 -12.64 0.70 -13.61
CA LEU A 214 -12.80 2.14 -13.75
C LEU A 214 -14.01 2.69 -12.96
N GLN A 215 -15.04 1.87 -12.74
CA GLN A 215 -16.25 2.26 -12.02
C GLN A 215 -16.16 2.01 -10.50
N ASN A 216 -15.51 0.93 -10.07
CA ASN A 216 -15.64 0.41 -8.70
C ASN A 216 -14.35 0.51 -7.87
N PHE A 217 -13.22 0.88 -8.48
CA PHE A 217 -11.97 1.05 -7.73
C PHE A 217 -12.10 2.16 -6.69
N LYS A 218 -11.89 1.79 -5.42
CA LYS A 218 -11.84 2.69 -4.27
C LYS A 218 -10.63 2.33 -3.41
N PRO A 219 -9.53 3.11 -3.43
CA PRO A 219 -8.36 2.79 -2.64
C PRO A 219 -8.66 2.94 -1.14
N PRO A 220 -7.93 2.25 -0.26
CA PRO A 220 -8.10 2.39 1.20
C PRO A 220 -7.88 3.82 1.69
N GLN A 221 -7.00 4.57 1.02
CA GLN A 221 -6.68 5.95 1.32
C GLN A 221 -6.61 6.79 0.04
N GLU A 222 -7.29 7.93 0.02
CA GLU A 222 -7.19 8.91 -1.08
C GLU A 222 -6.06 9.92 -0.81
N GLY A 223 -5.39 10.41 -1.86
CA GLY A 223 -4.30 11.38 -1.78
C GLY A 223 -2.87 10.79 -1.84
N GLU A 224 -2.71 9.50 -2.15
CA GLU A 224 -1.40 8.90 -2.40
C GLU A 224 -0.80 9.42 -3.71
N SER A 225 0.53 9.53 -3.79
CA SER A 225 1.21 10.00 -5.00
C SER A 225 1.35 8.93 -6.08
N ASP A 226 1.18 7.66 -5.72
CA ASP A 226 1.34 6.52 -6.61
C ASP A 226 0.36 5.40 -6.25
N TYR A 227 -0.62 5.16 -7.15
CA TYR A 227 -1.64 4.13 -7.01
C TYR A 227 -1.30 2.85 -7.80
N SER A 228 -0.12 2.74 -8.41
CA SER A 228 0.21 1.68 -9.38
C SER A 228 0.00 0.28 -8.82
N ALA A 229 0.53 0.01 -7.63
CA ALA A 229 0.39 -1.29 -6.98
C ALA A 229 -1.06 -1.60 -6.57
N LEU A 230 -1.80 -0.59 -6.11
CA LEU A 230 -3.20 -0.74 -5.68
C LEU A 230 -4.12 -1.02 -6.87
N VAL A 231 -3.96 -0.28 -7.97
CA VAL A 231 -4.71 -0.48 -9.22
C VAL A 231 -4.42 -1.87 -9.79
N ILE A 232 -3.14 -2.28 -9.90
CA ILE A 232 -2.79 -3.61 -10.42
C ILE A 232 -3.39 -4.72 -9.55
N SER A 233 -3.30 -4.59 -8.23
CA SER A 233 -3.84 -5.59 -7.29
C SER A 233 -5.37 -5.70 -7.42
N TYR A 234 -6.07 -4.58 -7.54
CA TYR A 234 -7.52 -4.56 -7.75
C TYR A 234 -7.92 -5.13 -9.12
N CYS A 235 -7.14 -4.84 -10.16
CA CYS A 235 -7.33 -5.42 -11.50
C CYS A 235 -7.24 -6.95 -11.48
N LYS A 236 -6.21 -7.51 -10.81
CA LYS A 236 -6.03 -8.95 -10.65
C LYS A 236 -7.23 -9.59 -9.95
N LYS A 237 -7.61 -9.01 -8.80
CA LYS A 237 -8.76 -9.48 -8.01
C LYS A 237 -10.07 -9.43 -8.80
N THR A 238 -10.31 -8.35 -9.55
CA THR A 238 -11.52 -8.19 -10.37
C THR A 238 -11.54 -9.21 -11.50
N ARG A 239 -10.40 -9.45 -12.16
CA ARG A 239 -10.28 -10.45 -13.22
C ARG A 239 -10.55 -11.86 -12.70
N GLU A 240 -9.98 -12.23 -11.56
CA GLU A 240 -10.22 -13.55 -10.92
C GLU A 240 -11.68 -13.74 -10.49
N ALA A 241 -12.35 -12.68 -10.03
CA ALA A 241 -13.75 -12.74 -9.63
C ALA A 241 -14.71 -12.84 -10.83
N MET A 242 -14.44 -12.14 -11.93
CA MET A 242 -15.31 -12.14 -13.12
C MET A 242 -15.03 -13.29 -14.07
N HIS A 243 -13.77 -13.71 -14.18
CA HIS A 243 -13.31 -14.81 -15.01
C HIS A 243 -12.58 -15.81 -14.11
N PRO A 244 -13.30 -16.53 -13.23
CA PRO A 244 -12.69 -17.59 -12.46
C PRO A 244 -12.02 -18.55 -13.46
N PRO A 245 -10.75 -18.93 -13.23
CA PRO A 245 -10.08 -19.85 -14.13
C PRO A 245 -10.95 -21.08 -14.19
N MET A 246 -11.58 -21.34 -15.34
CA MET A 246 -12.34 -22.57 -15.54
C MET A 246 -11.37 -23.69 -15.22
N HIS A 247 -11.55 -24.30 -14.05
CA HIS A 247 -10.74 -25.42 -13.63
C HIS A 247 -10.90 -26.44 -14.74
N GLN A 248 -9.83 -26.62 -15.53
CA GLN A 248 -9.78 -27.71 -16.48
C GLN A 248 -10.14 -28.94 -15.66
N PRO A 249 -11.22 -29.65 -16.00
CA PRO A 249 -11.67 -30.78 -15.21
C PRO A 249 -10.48 -31.71 -15.08
N MET A 250 -10.04 -31.87 -13.83
CA MET A 250 -8.92 -32.72 -13.47
C MET A 250 -9.21 -34.08 -14.08
N HIS A 251 -8.52 -34.40 -15.16
CA HIS A 251 -8.44 -35.75 -15.69
C HIS A 251 -7.92 -36.61 -14.54
N HIS A 252 -8.84 -37.23 -13.83
CA HIS A 252 -8.50 -38.24 -12.85
C HIS A 252 -7.77 -39.33 -13.62
N PRO A 253 -6.49 -39.61 -13.32
CA PRO A 253 -5.81 -40.73 -13.96
C PRO A 253 -6.59 -41.98 -13.55
N MET A 254 -7.29 -42.57 -14.51
CA MET A 254 -7.92 -43.87 -14.33
C MET A 254 -6.85 -44.83 -13.80
N HIS A 255 -7.12 -45.42 -12.64
CA HIS A 255 -6.32 -46.47 -12.03
C HIS A 255 -5.97 -47.55 -13.06
N GLN A 256 -4.68 -47.74 -13.33
CA GLN A 256 -4.17 -48.96 -13.92
C GLN A 256 -4.26 -50.09 -12.87
N PRO A 257 -4.90 -51.23 -13.19
CA PRO A 257 -4.94 -52.37 -12.29
C PRO A 257 -3.56 -53.03 -12.19
N MET A 258 -3.17 -53.35 -10.95
CA MET A 258 -1.92 -54.03 -10.61
C MET A 258 -1.79 -55.38 -11.32
N GLN A 259 -0.60 -55.65 -11.88
CA GLN A 259 -0.21 -57.02 -12.25
C GLN A 259 0.47 -57.73 -11.07
N PRO A 260 0.17 -59.02 -10.83
CA PRO A 260 0.82 -59.82 -9.78
C PRO A 260 2.14 -60.39 -10.30
N MET A 261 3.27 -59.92 -9.79
CA MET A 261 4.57 -60.53 -10.09
C MET A 261 4.90 -61.68 -9.13
N HIS A 262 5.42 -62.74 -9.74
CA HIS A 262 5.72 -64.05 -9.20
C HIS A 262 6.84 -64.10 -8.15
N GLN A 263 6.86 -65.26 -7.51
CA GLN A 263 7.58 -65.74 -6.34
C GLN A 263 8.99 -66.30 -6.67
N VAL A 264 9.89 -66.24 -5.66
CA VAL A 264 11.12 -67.06 -5.33
C VAL A 264 12.36 -66.97 -6.26
N PRO A 265 13.64 -67.24 -5.80
CA PRO A 265 14.05 -67.81 -4.51
C PRO A 265 15.27 -67.23 -3.76
N GLN A 266 15.37 -67.74 -2.53
CA GLN A 266 16.44 -67.72 -1.53
C GLN A 266 17.89 -67.78 -2.05
N GLY A 267 18.74 -67.09 -1.30
CA GLY A 267 20.11 -67.50 -1.02
C GLY A 267 21.13 -66.49 -1.45
N TYR A 268 21.66 -65.70 -0.51
CA TYR A 268 23.10 -65.40 -0.41
C TYR A 268 23.38 -64.77 0.95
N GLN A 269 24.09 -65.53 1.78
CA GLN A 269 24.81 -65.05 2.94
C GLN A 269 25.96 -64.16 2.42
N GLY A 270 26.06 -62.92 2.91
CA GLY A 270 27.16 -62.04 2.55
C GLY A 270 27.00 -60.66 3.17
N ARG A 271 27.76 -60.40 4.24
CA ARG A 271 27.98 -59.06 4.82
C ARG A 271 28.21 -58.00 3.73
N PRO A 272 27.55 -56.83 3.80
CA PRO A 272 28.11 -55.62 3.23
C PRO A 272 28.78 -54.79 4.33
N SER A 273 30.06 -54.55 4.09
CA SER A 273 30.87 -53.49 4.68
C SER A 273 30.16 -52.14 4.60
N LEU A 274 30.33 -51.35 5.66
CA LEU A 274 29.98 -49.93 5.73
C LEU A 274 30.46 -49.19 4.48
N PRO A 275 29.60 -48.39 3.81
CA PRO A 275 30.05 -47.55 2.72
C PRO A 275 30.91 -46.43 3.31
N GLN A 276 32.18 -46.41 2.88
CA GLN A 276 33.04 -45.24 2.95
C GLN A 276 32.26 -44.04 2.39
N ARG A 277 32.15 -42.98 3.21
CA ARG A 277 31.68 -41.66 2.79
C ARG A 277 32.44 -41.25 1.54
N ALA A 278 31.74 -41.21 0.41
CA ALA A 278 32.22 -40.54 -0.79
C ALA A 278 32.50 -39.07 -0.45
N PRO A 279 33.63 -38.49 -0.90
CA PRO A 279 33.81 -37.05 -0.86
C PRO A 279 32.76 -36.44 -1.79
N TRP A 280 31.89 -35.59 -1.22
CA TRP A 280 30.91 -34.83 -1.97
C TRP A 280 31.60 -34.14 -3.15
N SER A 281 31.28 -34.58 -4.36
CA SER A 281 31.72 -33.97 -5.61
C SER A 281 31.32 -32.49 -5.56
N GLN A 282 32.31 -31.61 -5.66
CA GLN A 282 32.09 -30.19 -5.87
C GLN A 282 31.20 -30.05 -7.12
N PRO A 283 30.07 -29.33 -7.06
CA PRO A 283 29.37 -28.96 -8.27
C PRO A 283 30.32 -28.11 -9.12
N ASP A 284 30.41 -28.44 -10.41
CA ASP A 284 31.28 -27.77 -11.37
C ASP A 284 31.16 -26.23 -11.27
N PRO A 285 32.28 -25.48 -11.35
CA PRO A 285 32.21 -24.04 -11.46
C PRO A 285 31.42 -23.68 -12.73
N ALA A 286 30.34 -22.94 -12.56
CA ALA A 286 29.50 -22.46 -13.65
C ALA A 286 30.36 -21.72 -14.71
N PRO A 287 30.01 -21.84 -16.01
CA PRO A 287 30.73 -21.16 -17.07
C PRO A 287 30.72 -19.65 -16.83
N VAL A 288 31.92 -19.08 -16.78
CA VAL A 288 32.15 -17.63 -16.67
C VAL A 288 31.54 -16.98 -17.92
N ALA A 289 30.41 -16.30 -17.75
CA ALA A 289 29.77 -15.57 -18.83
C ALA A 289 30.69 -14.43 -19.32
N PRO A 290 30.78 -14.18 -20.63
CA PRO A 290 31.67 -13.16 -21.18
C PRO A 290 31.22 -11.77 -20.73
N ARG A 291 32.14 -11.03 -20.08
CA ARG A 291 32.01 -9.59 -19.78
C ARG A 291 32.05 -8.80 -21.10
N GLY A 292 30.91 -8.69 -21.76
CA GLY A 292 30.70 -7.81 -22.90
C GLY A 292 30.07 -6.49 -22.46
N LEU A 293 30.73 -5.37 -22.75
CA LEU A 293 30.14 -4.04 -22.72
C LEU A 293 28.94 -3.98 -23.68
N MET A 294 27.71 -3.70 -23.20
CA MET A 294 26.71 -2.84 -23.87
C MET A 294 25.30 -2.87 -23.23
N GLY A 295 24.80 -1.68 -22.88
CA GLY A 295 23.52 -1.14 -23.35
C GLY A 295 22.19 -1.84 -23.03
N ALA A 296 21.53 -1.37 -21.97
CA ALA A 296 20.08 -1.11 -21.79
C ALA A 296 18.99 -2.15 -22.22
N SER A 297 19.34 -3.31 -22.77
CA SER A 297 18.37 -4.36 -23.17
C SER A 297 18.29 -5.55 -22.20
N ASP A 298 19.04 -5.50 -21.09
CA ASP A 298 19.28 -6.65 -20.20
C ASP A 298 18.14 -6.97 -19.21
N SER A 299 17.04 -6.23 -19.23
CA SER A 299 15.94 -6.44 -18.27
C SER A 299 15.34 -7.84 -18.35
N ASN A 300 15.24 -8.43 -19.54
CA ASN A 300 14.69 -9.79 -19.71
C ASN A 300 15.69 -10.89 -19.34
N ALA A 301 16.98 -10.71 -19.65
CA ALA A 301 18.02 -11.68 -19.29
C ALA A 301 18.14 -11.83 -17.76
N ASN A 302 17.94 -10.74 -17.04
CA ASN A 302 18.01 -10.71 -15.58
C ASN A 302 16.86 -11.49 -14.92
N ILE A 303 15.67 -11.53 -15.54
CA ILE A 303 14.52 -12.28 -15.01
C ILE A 303 14.81 -13.79 -14.96
N TYR A 304 15.40 -14.36 -16.01
CA TYR A 304 15.74 -15.80 -16.02
C TYR A 304 16.84 -16.14 -15.01
N ALA A 305 17.83 -15.25 -14.85
CA ALA A 305 18.89 -15.42 -13.86
C ALA A 305 18.33 -15.41 -12.41
N LEU A 306 17.38 -14.52 -12.14
CA LEU A 306 16.67 -14.46 -10.86
C LEU A 306 15.84 -15.73 -10.60
N GLU A 307 15.14 -16.26 -11.62
CA GLU A 307 14.37 -17.50 -11.47
C GLU A 307 15.28 -18.72 -11.19
N GLY A 308 16.41 -18.81 -11.91
CA GLY A 308 17.42 -19.84 -11.64
C GLY A 308 18.10 -19.66 -10.26
N PHE A 309 18.19 -18.43 -9.76
CA PHE A 309 18.65 -18.16 -8.41
C PHE A 309 17.63 -18.61 -7.36
N ARG A 310 16.32 -18.39 -7.58
CA ARG A 310 15.24 -18.85 -6.72
C ARG A 310 15.19 -20.39 -6.60
N GLN A 311 15.47 -21.10 -7.69
CA GLN A 311 15.56 -22.56 -7.65
C GLN A 311 16.74 -23.06 -6.82
N ARG A 312 17.87 -22.33 -6.83
CA ARG A 312 19.07 -22.68 -6.04
C ARG A 312 18.96 -22.31 -4.57
N TYR A 313 18.26 -21.22 -4.27
CA TYR A 313 18.04 -20.72 -2.92
C TYR A 313 16.53 -20.52 -2.71
N PRO A 314 15.81 -21.56 -2.24
CA PRO A 314 14.38 -21.47 -1.98
C PRO A 314 14.04 -20.27 -1.09
N MET A 315 13.14 -19.42 -1.59
CA MET A 315 12.65 -18.24 -0.89
C MET A 315 11.16 -18.03 -1.21
N ASP A 316 10.47 -17.32 -0.33
CA ASP A 316 9.07 -16.96 -0.50
C ASP A 316 8.87 -15.94 -1.64
N ASP A 317 7.63 -15.80 -2.11
CA ASP A 317 7.30 -14.87 -3.20
C ASP A 317 7.62 -13.42 -2.83
N ARG A 318 7.54 -13.07 -1.54
CA ARG A 318 7.77 -11.71 -1.06
C ARG A 318 9.25 -11.31 -1.17
N ALA A 319 10.17 -12.19 -0.80
CA ALA A 319 11.61 -11.99 -0.94
C ALA A 319 12.00 -11.95 -2.41
N PHE A 320 11.37 -12.79 -3.23
CA PHE A 320 11.61 -12.80 -4.67
C PHE A 320 11.13 -11.52 -5.36
N ASP A 321 9.91 -11.05 -5.04
CA ASP A 321 9.37 -9.78 -5.55
C ASP A 321 10.23 -8.59 -5.09
N PHE A 322 10.72 -8.62 -3.85
CA PHE A 322 11.66 -7.62 -3.34
C PHE A 322 12.95 -7.60 -4.16
N LEU A 323 13.51 -8.76 -4.51
CA LEU A 323 14.72 -8.85 -5.33
C LEU A 323 14.46 -8.39 -6.77
N LYS A 324 13.32 -8.76 -7.37
CA LYS A 324 12.90 -8.29 -8.71
C LYS A 324 12.73 -6.77 -8.79
N CYS A 325 12.27 -6.14 -7.72
CA CYS A 325 12.12 -4.69 -7.65
C CYS A 325 13.40 -3.94 -7.25
N ALA A 326 14.46 -4.65 -6.84
CA ALA A 326 15.73 -4.02 -6.46
C ALA A 326 16.44 -3.44 -7.71
N PRO A 327 17.27 -2.39 -7.56
CA PRO A 327 18.07 -1.86 -8.68
C PRO A 327 18.94 -2.95 -9.32
N ALA A 328 19.18 -2.85 -10.64
CA ALA A 328 19.90 -3.88 -11.41
C ALA A 328 21.27 -4.25 -10.80
N PHE A 329 22.02 -3.26 -10.29
CA PHE A 329 23.31 -3.53 -9.64
C PHE A 329 23.16 -4.35 -8.35
N VAL A 330 22.08 -4.15 -7.57
CA VAL A 330 21.81 -4.93 -6.35
C VAL A 330 21.51 -6.37 -6.73
N GLN A 331 20.67 -6.57 -7.75
CA GLN A 331 20.34 -7.90 -8.26
C GLN A 331 21.62 -8.63 -8.68
N GLN A 332 22.47 -7.98 -9.48
CA GLN A 332 23.75 -8.55 -9.91
C GLN A 332 24.65 -8.89 -8.72
N GLN A 333 24.77 -8.00 -7.72
CA GLN A 333 25.57 -8.26 -6.53
C GLN A 333 25.05 -9.47 -5.73
N VAL A 334 23.73 -9.63 -5.62
CA VAL A 334 23.11 -10.80 -4.98
C VAL A 334 23.40 -12.06 -5.79
N LEU A 335 23.17 -12.04 -7.10
CA LEU A 335 23.41 -13.18 -7.99
C LEU A 335 24.87 -13.67 -7.97
N GLU A 336 25.84 -12.74 -7.86
CA GLU A 336 27.27 -13.04 -7.90
C GLU A 336 27.86 -13.40 -6.52
N HIS A 337 27.42 -12.75 -5.45
CA HIS A 337 28.13 -12.78 -4.16
C HIS A 337 27.33 -13.37 -3.00
N PHE A 338 26.06 -13.74 -3.22
CA PHE A 338 25.27 -14.37 -2.17
C PHE A 338 25.78 -15.80 -1.89
N ASN A 339 26.40 -15.97 -0.72
CA ASN A 339 26.92 -17.27 -0.27
C ASN A 339 26.54 -17.47 1.20
N PRO A 340 25.37 -18.08 1.49
CA PRO A 340 24.91 -18.29 2.86
C PRO A 340 25.85 -19.28 3.58
N GLN A 341 26.09 -19.03 4.88
CA GLN A 341 26.98 -19.88 5.69
C GLN A 341 26.42 -21.29 5.90
N ARG A 342 25.09 -21.43 5.90
CA ARG A 342 24.39 -22.70 6.05
C ARG A 342 23.64 -23.00 4.75
N LYS A 343 23.99 -24.10 4.08
CA LYS A 343 23.45 -24.47 2.74
C LYS A 343 22.23 -25.38 2.82
N ASP A 344 21.80 -25.63 4.04
CA ASP A 344 20.81 -26.63 4.44
C ASP A 344 19.65 -25.98 5.20
N GLU A 345 19.50 -24.66 5.08
CA GLU A 345 18.33 -23.94 5.56
C GLU A 345 17.17 -24.06 4.55
N ALA A 346 15.97 -24.35 5.05
CA ALA A 346 14.79 -24.52 4.21
C ALA A 346 14.25 -23.20 3.63
N ASP A 347 14.64 -22.06 4.22
CA ASP A 347 14.15 -20.74 3.84
C ASP A 347 15.27 -19.69 3.84
N TYR A 348 15.66 -19.24 2.64
CA TYR A 348 16.67 -18.20 2.45
C TYR A 348 16.11 -16.78 2.41
N SER A 349 14.80 -16.59 2.57
CA SER A 349 14.10 -15.31 2.35
C SER A 349 14.70 -14.17 3.17
N ALA A 350 14.89 -14.37 4.47
CA ALA A 350 15.42 -13.35 5.37
C ALA A 350 16.90 -13.02 5.07
N LEU A 351 17.70 -14.02 4.72
CA LEU A 351 19.12 -13.86 4.40
C LEU A 351 19.31 -13.07 3.10
N ILE A 352 18.52 -13.39 2.07
CA ILE A 352 18.58 -12.72 0.76
C ILE A 352 18.14 -11.26 0.88
N ILE A 353 17.03 -10.99 1.59
CA ILE A 353 16.57 -9.60 1.83
C ILE A 353 17.65 -8.80 2.58
N SER A 354 18.24 -9.39 3.61
CA SER A 354 19.28 -8.74 4.41
C SER A 354 20.53 -8.42 3.59
N PHE A 355 20.95 -9.37 2.74
CA PHE A 355 22.09 -9.17 1.83
C PHE A 355 21.81 -8.08 0.78
N ALA A 356 20.65 -8.13 0.13
CA ALA A 356 20.23 -7.12 -0.85
C ALA A 356 20.17 -5.71 -0.25
N LYS A 357 19.65 -5.56 0.98
CA LYS A 357 19.67 -4.28 1.72
C LYS A 357 21.10 -3.78 1.96
N LYS A 358 22.00 -4.66 2.39
CA LYS A 358 23.42 -4.33 2.63
C LYS A 358 24.13 -3.90 1.35
N CYS A 359 23.84 -4.52 0.21
CA CYS A 359 24.35 -4.09 -1.10
C CYS A 359 23.89 -2.66 -1.44
N ARG A 360 22.62 -2.35 -1.18
CA ARG A 360 22.05 -1.00 -1.40
C ARG A 360 22.68 0.05 -0.49
N GLU A 361 22.87 -0.25 0.80
CA GLU A 361 23.51 0.66 1.74
C GLU A 361 24.96 0.98 1.36
N ARG A 362 25.72 -0.03 0.91
CA ARG A 362 27.10 0.15 0.43
C ARG A 362 27.17 1.07 -0.79
N GLU A 363 26.22 0.94 -1.72
CA GLU A 363 26.16 1.81 -2.88
C GLU A 363 25.82 3.26 -2.49
N GLN A 364 24.85 3.45 -1.61
CA GLN A 364 24.52 4.79 -1.08
C GLN A 364 25.71 5.44 -0.38
N ALA A 365 26.46 4.68 0.41
CA ALA A 365 27.69 5.17 1.04
C ALA A 365 28.76 5.54 0.00
N ASN A 366 28.94 4.73 -1.04
CA ASN A 366 29.86 5.02 -2.14
C ASN A 366 29.45 6.29 -2.92
N PHE A 367 28.16 6.51 -3.14
CA PHE A 367 27.64 7.73 -3.76
C PHE A 367 27.85 8.95 -2.88
N ALA A 368 27.62 8.84 -1.57
CA ALA A 368 27.86 9.92 -0.63
C ALA A 368 29.35 10.32 -0.58
N ALA A 369 30.26 9.34 -0.61
CA ALA A 369 31.70 9.58 -0.61
C ALA A 369 32.23 10.23 -1.90
N LYS A 370 31.59 9.98 -3.05
CA LYS A 370 32.00 10.52 -4.35
C LYS A 370 31.48 11.92 -4.64
N ARG A 371 30.60 12.50 -3.82
CA ARG A 371 30.15 13.88 -4.02
C ARG A 371 31.33 14.83 -3.77
N PRO A 372 31.86 15.51 -4.80
CA PRO A 372 32.95 16.46 -4.59
C PRO A 372 32.45 17.54 -3.62
N ARG A 373 33.24 17.80 -2.57
CA ARG A 373 33.01 18.95 -1.70
C ARG A 373 33.22 20.18 -2.57
N MET A 374 32.13 20.79 -3.02
CA MET A 374 32.16 22.09 -3.67
C MET A 374 32.55 23.08 -2.56
N PHE A 375 33.81 23.55 -2.63
CA PHE A 375 34.34 24.60 -1.77
C PHE A 375 34.18 25.95 -2.43
#